data_AF-A0A2E4CVH9-F1
#
_entry.id   AF-A0A2E4CVH9-F1
#
_cell.length_a   1.000
_cell.length_b   1.000
_cell.length_c   1.000
_cell.angle_alpha   90.00
_cell.angle_beta   90.00
_cell.angle_gamma   90.00
#
_symmetry.space_group_name_H-M   'P 1'
#
loop_
_entity.id
_entity.type
_entity.pdbx_description
1 polymer ?
#
loop_
_entity_poly.entity_id
_entity_poly.type
_entity_poly.pdbx_seq_one_letter_code
_entity_poly.pdbx_strand_id
1 'polypeptide(L)'
;MTDQPGDTDAEAILDDPEAQERRERRRLPVIGLWLTAFYLVGLVVYLAVQGQNPAELRLNELGDFLGGVSSPIAFLWLVLGFFQQSREIRLSNKALHLQAREMRRSVDEHRRLAGGKSPELEK
;
A
#
# COMPACT_ATOMS: atom_id res chain seq x y z
N MET A 1 -7.24 24.71 -40.26
CA MET A 1 -6.58 23.62 -39.53
C MET A 1 -5.87 24.25 -38.34
N THR A 2 -6.65 24.55 -37.29
CA THR A 2 -6.16 25.12 -36.04
C THR A 2 -6.04 23.97 -35.06
N ASP A 3 -4.85 23.39 -34.99
CA ASP A 3 -4.50 22.43 -33.96
C ASP A 3 -4.24 23.24 -32.69
N GLN A 4 -5.14 23.10 -31.71
CA GLN A 4 -5.11 23.81 -30.44
C GLN A 4 -4.44 22.87 -29.43
N PRO A 5 -3.18 23.13 -29.00
CA PRO A 5 -2.49 22.30 -28.03
C PRO A 5 -2.93 22.76 -26.64
N GLY A 6 -4.08 22.26 -26.18
CA GLY A 6 -4.66 22.65 -24.90
C GLY A 6 -5.31 21.49 -24.16
N ASP A 7 -6.04 20.64 -24.89
CA ASP A 7 -6.85 19.59 -24.27
C ASP A 7 -6.20 18.19 -24.37
N THR A 8 -5.53 17.86 -25.48
CA THR A 8 -4.91 16.54 -25.71
C THR A 8 -3.75 16.24 -24.75
N ASP A 9 -2.95 17.25 -24.44
CA ASP A 9 -1.80 17.11 -23.53
C ASP A 9 -2.24 17.14 -22.06
N ALA A 10 -3.35 17.82 -21.76
CA ALA A 10 -3.94 17.86 -20.42
C ALA A 10 -4.61 16.52 -20.07
N GLU A 11 -5.32 15.89 -21.01
CA GLU A 11 -5.85 14.53 -20.83
C GLU A 11 -4.73 13.49 -20.64
N ALA A 12 -3.61 13.62 -21.38
CA ALA A 12 -2.46 12.73 -21.25
C ALA A 12 -1.72 12.85 -19.89
N ILE A 13 -1.74 14.02 -19.25
CA ILE A 13 -1.18 14.23 -17.90
C ILE A 13 -2.15 13.75 -16.81
N LEU A 14 -3.46 13.78 -17.08
CA LEU A 14 -4.48 13.27 -16.16
C LEU A 14 -4.56 11.74 -16.12
N ASP A 15 -4.12 11.06 -17.19
CA ASP A 15 -4.04 9.61 -17.30
C ASP A 15 -2.64 9.05 -17.01
N ASP A 16 -1.92 9.64 -16.04
CA ASP A 16 -0.69 9.03 -15.50
C ASP A 16 -1.06 7.81 -14.63
N PRO A 17 -0.80 6.57 -15.10
CA PRO A 17 -1.14 5.37 -14.35
C PRO A 17 -0.36 5.27 -13.03
N GLU A 18 0.81 5.92 -12.91
CA GLU A 18 1.57 5.93 -11.66
C GLU A 18 0.94 6.86 -10.60
N ALA A 19 0.35 7.97 -11.02
CA ALA A 19 -0.38 8.89 -10.14
C ALA A 19 -1.65 8.23 -9.57
N GLN A 20 -2.35 7.42 -10.38
CA GLN A 20 -3.50 6.61 -9.96
C GLN A 20 -3.08 5.58 -8.89
N GLU A 21 -1.98 4.85 -9.11
CA GLU A 21 -1.49 3.83 -8.18
C GLU A 21 -1.07 4.42 -6.83
N ARG A 22 -0.46 5.60 -6.80
CA ARG A 22 -0.12 6.32 -5.55
C ARG A 22 -1.37 6.77 -4.80
N ARG A 23 -2.40 7.24 -5.50
CA ARG A 23 -3.67 7.65 -4.89
C ARG A 23 -4.37 6.45 -4.25
N GLU A 24 -4.42 5.31 -4.92
CA GLU A 24 -5.04 4.09 -4.41
C GLU A 24 -4.32 3.53 -3.18
N ARG A 25 -2.97 3.62 -3.15
CA ARG A 25 -2.16 3.27 -1.97
C ARG A 25 -2.50 4.11 -0.73
N ARG A 26 -2.88 5.38 -0.90
CA ARG A 26 -3.29 6.27 0.20
C ARG A 26 -4.76 6.12 0.60
N ARG A 27 -5.63 5.60 -0.29
CA ARG A 27 -7.07 5.48 -0.03
C ARG A 27 -7.40 4.35 0.96
N LEU A 28 -6.68 3.24 0.90
CA LEU A 28 -6.88 2.08 1.79
C LEU A 28 -6.81 2.43 3.29
N PRO A 29 -5.75 3.09 3.80
CA PRO A 29 -5.69 3.50 5.22
C PRO A 29 -6.73 4.56 5.58
N VAL A 30 -7.11 5.42 4.63
CA VAL A 30 -8.14 6.45 4.85
C VAL A 30 -9.53 5.82 5.00
N ILE A 31 -9.85 4.80 4.22
CA ILE A 31 -11.10 4.04 4.35
C ILE A 31 -11.15 3.33 5.71
N GLY A 32 -10.05 2.69 6.14
CA GLY A 32 -9.94 2.09 7.47
C GLY A 32 -10.16 3.10 8.59
N LEU A 33 -9.59 4.31 8.45
CA LEU A 33 -9.79 5.41 9.40
C LEU A 33 -11.25 5.87 9.44
N TRP A 34 -11.90 6.05 8.29
CA TRP A 34 -13.32 6.41 8.20
C TRP A 34 -14.23 5.34 8.79
N LEU A 35 -13.98 4.06 8.51
CA LEU A 35 -14.73 2.95 9.10
C LEU A 35 -14.57 2.91 10.63
N THR A 36 -13.34 3.10 11.12
CA THR A 36 -13.08 3.17 12.56
C THR A 36 -13.79 4.36 13.20
N ALA A 37 -13.74 5.53 12.55
CA ALA A 37 -14.42 6.74 13.03
C ALA A 37 -15.94 6.56 13.06
N PHE A 38 -16.53 6.01 12.00
CA PHE A 38 -17.96 5.72 11.94
C PHE A 38 -18.38 4.73 13.03
N TYR A 39 -17.60 3.67 13.24
CA TYR A 39 -17.83 2.70 14.31
C TYR A 39 -17.78 3.36 15.70
N LEU A 40 -16.77 4.19 15.98
CA LEU A 40 -16.65 4.90 17.26
C LEU A 40 -17.78 5.90 17.48
N VAL A 41 -18.18 6.64 16.45
CA VAL A 41 -19.32 7.57 16.52
C VAL A 41 -20.61 6.81 16.82
N GLY A 42 -20.87 5.72 16.10
CA GLY A 42 -22.03 4.86 16.34
C GLY A 42 -22.04 4.30 17.76
N LEU A 43 -20.88 3.89 18.28
CA LEU A 43 -20.72 3.44 19.65
C LEU A 43 -21.04 4.55 20.65
N VAL A 44 -20.48 5.75 20.49
CA VAL A 44 -20.75 6.88 21.40
C VAL A 44 -22.24 7.26 21.39
N VAL A 45 -22.87 7.31 20.21
CA VAL A 45 -24.31 7.58 20.09
C VAL A 45 -25.14 6.48 20.76
N TYR A 46 -24.77 5.21 20.57
CA TYR A 46 -25.44 4.08 21.20
C TYR A 46 -25.38 4.15 22.73
N LEU A 47 -24.19 4.41 23.31
CA LEU A 47 -24.06 4.58 24.77
C LEU A 47 -24.85 5.79 25.29
N ALA A 48 -24.83 6.91 24.55
CA ALA A 48 -25.55 8.12 24.93
C ALA A 48 -27.08 7.92 24.93
N VAL A 49 -27.62 7.21 23.94
CA VAL A 49 -29.05 6.85 23.88
C VAL A 49 -29.42 5.85 24.98
N GLN A 50 -28.53 4.93 25.32
CA GLN A 50 -28.77 3.94 26.37
C GLN A 50 -28.67 4.51 27.79
N GLY A 51 -28.18 5.75 27.94
CA GLY A 51 -28.07 6.44 29.23
C GLY A 51 -27.08 5.79 30.20
N GLN A 52 -26.24 4.88 29.72
CA GLN A 52 -25.27 4.18 30.57
C GLN A 52 -23.96 4.95 30.58
N ASN A 53 -23.54 5.39 31.78
CA ASN A 53 -22.23 6.00 31.97
C ASN A 53 -21.20 4.88 32.18
N PRO A 54 -20.30 4.61 31.21
CA PRO A 54 -19.26 3.61 31.38
C PRO A 54 -18.29 3.95 32.52
N ALA A 55 -18.29 5.21 32.98
CA ALA A 55 -17.50 5.70 34.10
C ALA A 55 -18.03 5.27 35.49
N GLU A 56 -19.26 4.76 35.59
CA GLU A 56 -19.81 4.21 36.83
C GLU A 56 -19.58 2.70 36.98
N LEU A 57 -19.10 2.02 35.92
CA LEU A 57 -18.81 0.59 35.96
C LEU A 57 -17.55 0.30 36.77
N ARG A 58 -17.54 -0.88 37.41
CA ARG A 58 -16.38 -1.36 38.16
C ARG A 58 -15.19 -1.50 37.21
N LEU A 59 -13.97 -1.30 37.72
CA LEU A 59 -12.74 -1.34 36.92
C LEU A 59 -12.59 -2.62 36.09
N ASN A 60 -13.10 -3.76 36.57
CA ASN A 60 -13.10 -5.04 35.85
C ASN A 60 -14.03 -5.02 34.62
N GLU A 61 -15.23 -4.45 34.76
CA GLU A 61 -16.23 -4.38 33.68
C GLU A 61 -15.85 -3.32 32.64
N LEU A 62 -15.15 -2.26 33.06
CA LEU A 62 -14.55 -1.29 32.14
C LEU A 62 -13.49 -1.97 31.24
N GLY A 63 -12.71 -2.90 31.80
CA GLY A 63 -11.74 -3.71 31.05
C GLY A 63 -12.41 -4.60 30.01
N ASP A 64 -13.48 -5.30 30.39
CA ASP A 64 -14.25 -6.15 29.46
C ASP A 64 -14.91 -5.32 28.34
N PHE A 65 -15.42 -4.13 28.67
CA PHE A 65 -15.97 -3.20 27.68
C PHE A 65 -14.89 -2.71 26.70
N LEU A 66 -13.73 -2.27 27.20
CA LEU A 66 -12.62 -1.84 26.34
C LEU A 66 -12.12 -2.99 25.45
N GLY A 67 -12.03 -4.21 25.98
CA GLY A 67 -11.66 -5.41 25.24
C GLY A 67 -12.65 -5.72 24.10
N GLY A 68 -13.95 -5.60 24.38
CA GLY A 68 -15.01 -5.76 23.38
C GLY A 68 -14.98 -4.70 22.29
N VAL A 69 -14.83 -3.42 22.66
CA VAL A 69 -14.81 -2.30 21.70
C VAL A 69 -13.53 -2.29 20.85
N SER A 70 -12.39 -2.62 21.45
CA SER A 70 -11.09 -2.60 20.78
C SER A 70 -10.88 -3.77 19.83
N SER A 71 -11.48 -4.94 20.09
CA SER A 71 -11.28 -6.14 19.26
C SER A 71 -11.59 -5.94 17.77
N PRO A 72 -12.77 -5.41 17.38
CA PRO A 72 -13.08 -5.16 15.97
C PRO A 72 -12.14 -4.15 15.31
N ILE A 73 -11.73 -3.11 16.04
CA ILE A 73 -10.82 -2.07 15.54
C ILE A 73 -9.44 -2.67 15.30
N ALA A 74 -8.89 -3.38 16.30
CA ALA A 74 -7.59 -4.03 16.19
C ALA A 74 -7.56 -5.04 15.04
N PHE A 75 -8.62 -5.85 14.90
CA PHE A 75 -8.74 -6.80 13.81
C PHE A 75 -8.80 -6.12 12.43
N LEU A 76 -9.57 -5.04 12.29
CA LEU A 76 -9.65 -4.26 11.05
C LEU A 76 -8.27 -3.76 10.61
N TRP A 77 -7.50 -3.17 11.53
CA TRP A 77 -6.16 -2.66 11.24
C TRP A 77 -5.16 -3.77 10.93
N LEU A 78 -5.27 -4.92 11.59
CA LEU A 78 -4.42 -6.08 11.31
C LEU A 78 -4.65 -6.59 9.87
N VAL A 79 -5.90 -6.76 9.47
CA VAL A 79 -6.26 -7.18 8.11
C VAL A 79 -5.76 -6.16 7.08
N LEU A 80 -5.95 -4.86 7.34
CA LEU A 80 -5.50 -3.81 6.43
C LEU A 80 -3.97 -3.78 6.29
N GLY A 81 -3.24 -3.91 7.40
CA GLY A 81 -1.78 -4.01 7.41
C GLY A 81 -1.28 -5.23 6.66
N PHE A 82 -1.94 -6.39 6.81
CA PHE A 82 -1.60 -7.60 6.08
C PHE A 82 -1.72 -7.43 4.55
N PHE A 83 -2.79 -6.78 4.08
CA PHE A 83 -2.94 -6.49 2.66
C PHE A 83 -1.89 -5.50 2.14
N GLN A 84 -1.53 -4.51 2.95
CA GLN A 84 -0.48 -3.54 2.61
C GLN A 84 0.89 -4.23 2.48
N GLN A 85 1.27 -5.04 3.47
CA GLN A 85 2.52 -5.80 3.46
C GLN A 85 2.58 -6.79 2.29
N SER A 86 1.46 -7.46 1.98
CA SER A 86 1.39 -8.40 0.84
C SER A 86 1.66 -7.71 -0.50
N ARG A 87 1.17 -6.48 -0.69
CA ARG A 87 1.43 -5.70 -1.91
C ARG A 87 2.90 -5.30 -2.02
N GLU A 88 3.51 -4.91 -0.90
CA GLU A 88 4.92 -4.54 -0.86
C GLU A 88 5.83 -5.71 -1.21
N ILE A 89 5.54 -6.92 -0.69
CA ILE A 89 6.29 -8.15 -1.03
C ILE A 89 6.22 -8.44 -2.53
N ARG A 90 5.04 -8.30 -3.15
CA ARG A 90 4.89 -8.54 -4.60
C ARG A 90 5.73 -7.57 -5.45
N LEU A 91 5.78 -6.30 -5.06
CA LEU A 91 6.58 -5.29 -5.76
C LEU A 91 8.07 -5.53 -5.59
N SER A 92 8.51 -5.86 -4.37
CA SER A 92 9.90 -6.20 -4.07
C SER A 92 10.38 -7.40 -4.88
N ASN A 93 9.57 -8.47 -4.94
CA ASN A 93 9.88 -9.64 -5.77
C ASN A 93 10.00 -9.30 -7.26
N LYS A 94 9.13 -8.42 -7.79
CA LYS A 94 9.21 -7.97 -9.19
C LYS A 94 10.51 -7.21 -9.45
N ALA A 95 10.89 -6.30 -8.55
CA ALA A 95 12.14 -5.55 -8.66
C ALA A 95 13.37 -6.46 -8.62
N LEU A 96 13.38 -7.44 -7.70
CA LEU A 96 14.46 -8.41 -7.58
C LEU A 96 14.61 -9.28 -8.84
N HIS A 97 13.50 -9.72 -9.43
CA HIS A 97 13.52 -10.47 -10.69
C HIS A 97 14.06 -9.64 -11.86
N LEU A 98 13.71 -8.35 -11.93
CA LEU A 98 14.26 -7.44 -12.94
C LEU A 98 15.77 -7.23 -12.73
N GLN A 99 16.20 -7.01 -11.48
CA GLN A 99 17.62 -6.86 -11.14
C GLN A 99 18.43 -8.12 -11.47
N ALA A 100 17.90 -9.31 -11.17
CA ALA A 100 18.53 -10.58 -11.51
C ALA A 100 18.65 -10.78 -13.03
N ARG A 101 17.65 -10.34 -13.80
CA ARG A 101 17.68 -10.39 -15.26
C ARG A 101 18.77 -9.47 -15.83
N GLU A 102 18.91 -8.27 -15.27
CA GLU A 102 19.92 -7.31 -15.71
C GLU A 102 21.34 -7.75 -15.35
N MET A 103 21.53 -8.34 -14.17
CA MET A 103 22.81 -8.96 -13.80
C MET A 103 23.21 -10.09 -14.76
N ARG A 104 22.26 -10.95 -15.17
CA ARG A 104 22.54 -12.00 -16.16
C ARG A 104 22.98 -11.42 -17.50
N ARG A 105 22.30 -10.38 -17.99
CA ARG A 105 22.71 -9.69 -19.24
C ARG A 105 24.10 -9.09 -19.13
N SER A 106 24.41 -8.45 -18.01
CA SER A 106 25.74 -7.89 -17.75
C SER A 106 26.83 -8.97 -17.75
N VAL A 107 26.57 -10.12 -17.13
CA VAL A 107 27.49 -11.28 -17.17
C VAL A 107 27.68 -11.80 -18.59
N ASP A 108 26.60 -11.91 -19.38
CA ASP A 108 26.68 -12.37 -20.76
C ASP A 108 27.49 -11.41 -21.64
N GLU A 109 27.31 -10.10 -21.47
CA GLU A 109 28.12 -9.07 -22.15
C GLU A 109 29.59 -9.14 -21.74
N HIS A 110 29.89 -9.28 -20.45
CA HIS A 110 31.26 -9.47 -19.98
C HIS A 110 31.91 -10.74 -20.55
N ARG A 111 31.13 -11.83 -20.68
CA ARG A 111 31.60 -13.07 -21.32
C ARG A 111 31.89 -12.88 -22.80
N ARG A 112 31.07 -12.11 -23.52
CA ARG A 112 31.29 -11.77 -24.93
C ARG A 112 32.55 -10.92 -25.10
N LEU A 113 32.76 -9.92 -24.24
CA LEU A 113 33.96 -9.09 -24.25
C LEU A 113 35.23 -9.91 -23.89
N ALA A 114 35.13 -10.85 -22.95
CA ALA A 114 36.24 -11.73 -22.59
C ALA A 114 36.58 -12.73 -23.71
N GLY A 115 35.57 -13.32 -24.36
CA GLY A 115 35.76 -14.25 -25.48
C GLY A 115 36.18 -13.58 -26.79
N GLY A 116 35.77 -12.33 -27.02
CA GLY A 116 36.18 -11.54 -28.19
C GLY A 116 37.65 -11.10 -28.16
N LYS A 117 38.31 -11.13 -27.00
CA LYS A 117 39.71 -10.73 -26.83
C LYS A 117 40.73 -11.82 -27.19
N SER A 118 40.30 -13.02 -27.58
CA SER A 118 41.19 -14.18 -27.76
C SER A 118 41.92 -14.34 -29.10
N PRO A 119 41.58 -13.70 -30.25
CA PRO A 119 42.33 -13.90 -31.49
C PRO A 119 43.46 -12.89 -31.77
N GLU A 120 43.70 -11.90 -30.89
CA GLU A 120 44.64 -10.79 -31.18
C GLU A 120 46.02 -10.92 -30.49
N LEU A 121 46.25 -12.00 -29.74
CA LEU A 121 47.47 -12.23 -28.97
C LEU A 121 48.39 -13.31 -29.60
N GLU A 122 48.12 -13.69 -30.85
CA GLU A 122 48.91 -14.68 -31.59
C GLU A 122 49.35 -14.10 -32.95
N LYS A 123 50.26 -13.11 -32.92
CA LYS A 123 51.15 -12.75 -34.05
C LYS A 123 52.48 -12.24 -33.54
#